data_AF-A0A179B456-F1
#
_entry.id   AF-A0A179B456-F1
#
_cell.length_a   1.000
_cell.length_b   1.000
_cell.length_c   1.000
_cell.angle_alpha   90.00
_cell.angle_beta   90.00
_cell.angle_gamma   90.00
#
_symmetry.space_group_name_H-M   'P 1'
#
loop_
_entity.id
_entity.type
_entity.pdbx_description
1 polymer ?
#
loop_
_entity_poly.entity_id
_entity_poly.type
_entity_poly.pdbx_seq_one_letter_code
_entity_poly.pdbx_strand_id
1 'polypeptide(L)'
;MKDGMQVDPSALSGHAAKIAEISTSVGGSTSALTSTSLTGQAFGDLCSFLVSPFELAKKEADAVITASAAAIDVTVSDLRTTANSYETADSESTRGFRKLGEILGGTNV
;
A
#
# COMPACT_ATOMS: atom_id res chain seq x y z
N MET A 1 13.10 31.52 -10.72
CA MET A 1 13.66 30.23 -10.28
C MET A 1 12.46 29.37 -9.94
N LYS A 2 12.22 28.28 -10.68
CA LYS A 2 11.04 27.43 -10.45
C LYS A 2 11.23 26.74 -9.11
N ASP A 3 10.30 26.91 -8.17
CA ASP A 3 10.17 26.03 -7.01
C ASP A 3 10.07 24.60 -7.55
N GLY A 4 11.20 23.89 -7.49
CA GLY A 4 11.21 22.46 -7.72
C GLY A 4 10.39 21.83 -6.61
N MET A 5 9.43 20.99 -6.97
CA MET A 5 8.69 20.18 -6.01
C MET A 5 9.74 19.39 -5.20
N GLN A 6 10.01 19.82 -3.96
CA GLN A 6 10.85 19.06 -3.04
C GLN A 6 10.05 17.83 -2.63
N VAL A 7 10.33 16.71 -3.28
CA VAL A 7 9.79 15.42 -2.87
C VAL A 7 10.74 14.83 -1.86
N ASP A 8 10.23 14.54 -0.66
CA ASP A 8 10.94 13.84 0.40
C ASP A 8 10.67 12.33 0.28
N PRO A 9 11.66 11.51 -0.14
CA PRO A 9 11.50 10.06 -0.28
C PRO A 9 11.23 9.36 1.06
N SER A 10 11.72 9.94 2.16
CA SER A 10 11.49 9.41 3.51
C SER A 10 10.04 9.61 3.94
N ALA A 11 9.44 10.75 3.58
CA ALA A 11 8.02 11.01 3.80
C ALA A 11 7.13 10.07 2.96
N LEU A 12 7.50 9.78 1.70
CA LEU A 12 6.80 8.81 0.85
C LEU A 12 6.87 7.39 1.44
N SER A 13 8.05 6.97 1.90
CA SER A 13 8.25 5.66 2.56
C SER A 13 7.45 5.56 3.86
N GLY A 14 7.42 6.62 4.66
CA GLY A 14 6.60 6.70 5.87
C GLY A 14 5.10 6.66 5.57
N HIS A 15 4.65 7.26 4.47
CA HIS A 15 3.26 7.18 4.04
C HIS A 15 2.89 5.76 3.57
N ALA A 16 3.76 5.11 2.81
CA ALA A 16 3.59 3.71 2.42
C ALA A 16 3.46 2.78 3.64
N ALA A 17 4.24 3.02 4.70
CA ALA A 17 4.13 2.26 5.95
C ALA A 17 2.77 2.45 6.64
N LYS A 18 2.26 3.68 6.70
CA LYS A 18 0.93 3.97 7.27
C LYS A 18 -0.19 3.32 6.45
N ILE A 19 -0.09 3.33 5.12
CA ILE A 19 -1.09 2.69 4.25
C ILE A 19 -1.02 1.16 4.40
N ALA A 20 0.16 0.57 4.58
CA ALA A 20 0.29 -0.86 4.85
C ALA A 20 -0.37 -1.29 6.17
N GLU A 21 -0.42 -0.41 7.18
CA GLU A 21 -1.17 -0.65 8.41
C GLU A 21 -2.69 -0.77 8.15
N ILE A 22 -3.23 0.02 7.21
CA ILE A 22 -4.63 -0.09 6.78
C ILE A 22 -4.91 -1.46 6.15
N SER A 23 -3.96 -1.99 5.35
CA SER A 23 -4.06 -3.36 4.79
C SER A 23 -4.26 -4.43 5.88
N THR A 24 -3.58 -4.27 7.02
CA THR A 24 -3.71 -5.17 8.18
C THR A 24 -5.12 -5.11 8.76
N SER A 25 -5.71 -3.91 8.88
CA SER A 25 -7.09 -3.74 9.35
C SER A 25 -8.12 -4.35 8.38
N VAL A 26 -7.90 -4.21 7.08
CA VAL A 26 -8.72 -4.83 6.03
C VAL A 26 -8.65 -6.37 6.13
N GLY A 27 -7.47 -6.94 6.36
CA GLY A 27 -7.32 -8.38 6.61
C GLY A 27 -8.05 -8.87 7.87
N GLY A 28 -8.13 -8.03 8.91
CA GLY A 28 -8.98 -8.28 10.08
C GLY A 28 -10.47 -8.36 9.72
N SER A 29 -10.94 -7.54 8.78
CA SER A 29 -12.32 -7.54 8.29
C SER A 29 -12.65 -8.81 7.49
N THR A 30 -11.74 -9.27 6.62
CA THR A 30 -11.87 -10.58 5.93
C THR A 30 -11.94 -11.74 6.92
N SER A 31 -11.09 -11.70 7.94
CA SER A 31 -11.05 -12.74 8.98
C SER A 31 -12.36 -12.78 9.78
N ALA A 32 -12.90 -11.61 10.14
CA ALA A 32 -14.19 -11.49 10.83
C ALA A 32 -15.36 -11.98 9.97
N LEU A 33 -15.36 -11.67 8.67
CA LEU A 33 -16.36 -12.20 7.75
C LEU A 33 -16.27 -13.73 7.67
N THR A 34 -15.07 -14.29 7.56
CA THR A 34 -14.87 -15.74 7.43
C THR A 34 -15.27 -16.50 8.69
N SER A 35 -15.00 -15.95 9.88
CA SER A 35 -15.39 -16.57 11.15
C SER A 35 -16.89 -16.47 11.45
N THR A 36 -17.61 -15.54 10.81
CA THR A 36 -19.06 -15.40 10.95
C THR A 36 -19.76 -16.39 10.03
N SER A 37 -20.22 -17.51 10.60
CA SER A 37 -21.07 -18.49 9.91
C SER A 37 -22.44 -18.57 10.55
N LEU A 38 -23.50 -18.42 9.74
CA LEU A 38 -24.89 -18.57 10.18
C LEU A 38 -25.39 -20.02 10.11
N THR A 39 -24.56 -20.97 9.68
CA THR A 39 -24.92 -22.40 9.59
C THR A 39 -24.86 -23.14 10.93
N GLY A 40 -24.65 -22.43 12.04
CA GLY A 40 -24.62 -23.00 13.40
C GLY A 40 -25.98 -23.51 13.88
N GLN A 41 -25.95 -24.56 14.70
CA GLN A 41 -27.09 -25.42 15.08
C GLN A 41 -28.38 -24.66 15.48
N ALA A 42 -28.31 -23.63 16.34
CA ALA A 42 -29.52 -22.91 16.79
C ALA A 42 -30.03 -21.84 15.79
N PHE A 43 -29.16 -21.25 14.96
CA PHE A 43 -29.56 -20.25 13.96
C PHE A 43 -30.05 -20.92 12.68
N GLY A 44 -29.41 -22.03 12.28
CA GLY A 44 -29.81 -22.84 11.14
C GLY A 44 -31.24 -23.37 11.25
N ASP A 45 -31.70 -23.71 12.46
CA ASP A 45 -33.04 -24.29 12.66
C ASP A 45 -34.17 -23.23 12.70
N LEU A 46 -33.95 -22.08 13.34
CA LEU A 46 -34.99 -21.05 13.52
C LEU A 46 -34.95 -19.95 12.44
N CYS A 47 -33.76 -19.66 11.90
CA CYS A 47 -33.49 -18.52 11.04
C CYS A 47 -32.90 -18.91 9.68
N SER A 48 -33.09 -20.16 9.23
CA SER A 48 -32.59 -20.67 7.92
C SER A 48 -32.93 -19.76 6.73
N PHE A 49 -34.08 -19.09 6.76
CA PHE A 49 -34.50 -18.16 5.71
C PHE A 49 -33.56 -16.95 5.54
N LEU A 50 -32.80 -16.59 6.59
CA LEU A 50 -31.83 -15.50 6.55
C LEU A 50 -30.47 -15.93 6.02
N VAL A 51 -30.19 -17.24 5.94
CA VAL A 51 -28.87 -17.74 5.51
C VAL A 51 -28.60 -17.34 4.06
N SER A 52 -29.54 -17.57 3.14
CA SER A 52 -29.34 -17.23 1.73
C SER A 52 -29.09 -15.73 1.47
N PRO A 53 -29.92 -14.78 1.96
CA PRO A 53 -29.65 -13.36 1.78
C PRO A 53 -28.37 -12.90 2.50
N PHE A 54 -28.03 -13.49 3.65
CA PHE A 54 -26.78 -13.21 4.34
C PHE A 54 -25.56 -13.66 3.53
N GLU A 55 -25.55 -14.88 3.01
CA GLU A 55 -24.43 -15.39 2.20
C GLU A 55 -24.23 -14.56 0.93
N LEU A 56 -25.31 -14.04 0.34
CA LEU A 56 -25.21 -13.12 -0.80
C LEU A 56 -24.53 -11.79 -0.39
N ALA A 57 -24.99 -11.16 0.69
CA ALA A 57 -24.40 -9.93 1.20
C ALA A 57 -22.93 -10.13 1.64
N LYS A 58 -22.64 -11.26 2.27
CA LYS A 58 -21.28 -11.67 2.67
C LYS A 58 -20.37 -11.80 1.46
N LYS A 59 -20.83 -12.40 0.36
CA LYS A 59 -20.06 -12.53 -0.87
C LYS A 59 -19.74 -11.17 -1.50
N GLU A 60 -20.70 -10.24 -1.52
CA GLU A 60 -20.46 -8.88 -2.00
C GLU A 60 -19.45 -8.12 -1.11
N ALA A 61 -19.61 -8.22 0.20
CA ALA A 61 -18.67 -7.63 1.16
C ALA A 61 -17.25 -8.18 0.98
N ASP A 62 -17.11 -9.51 0.81
CA ASP A 62 -15.83 -10.17 0.60
C ASP A 62 -15.15 -9.70 -0.70
N ALA A 63 -15.91 -9.53 -1.77
CA ALA A 63 -15.40 -9.00 -3.04
C ALA A 63 -14.88 -7.55 -2.90
N VAL A 64 -15.63 -6.68 -2.21
CA VAL A 64 -15.23 -5.27 -2.00
C VAL A 64 -13.99 -5.18 -1.11
N ILE A 65 -13.94 -5.98 -0.04
CA ILE A 65 -12.78 -6.02 0.88
C ILE A 65 -11.54 -6.52 0.15
N THR A 66 -11.67 -7.58 -0.66
CA THR A 66 -10.56 -8.12 -1.46
C THR A 66 -10.05 -7.10 -2.48
N ALA A 67 -10.96 -6.42 -3.19
CA ALA A 67 -10.59 -5.36 -4.12
C ALA A 67 -9.88 -4.19 -3.41
N SER A 68 -10.34 -3.83 -2.22
CA SER A 68 -9.73 -2.78 -1.39
C SER A 68 -8.32 -3.16 -0.94
N ALA A 69 -8.12 -4.40 -0.49
CA ALA A 69 -6.80 -4.91 -0.11
C ALA A 69 -5.82 -4.86 -1.28
N ALA A 70 -6.24 -5.32 -2.46
CA ALA A 70 -5.41 -5.28 -3.67
C ALA A 70 -5.03 -3.84 -4.07
N ALA A 71 -5.98 -2.90 -4.02
CA ALA A 71 -5.72 -1.49 -4.33
C ALA A 71 -4.75 -0.85 -3.33
N ILE A 72 -4.86 -1.20 -2.04
CA ILE A 72 -3.93 -0.76 -1.00
C ILE A 72 -2.53 -1.28 -1.28
N ASP A 73 -2.36 -2.57 -1.59
CA ASP A 73 -1.06 -3.17 -1.86
C ASP A 73 -0.37 -2.54 -3.08
N VAL A 74 -1.14 -2.26 -4.14
CA VAL A 74 -0.65 -1.52 -5.33
C VAL A 74 -0.18 -0.13 -4.91
N THR A 75 -0.97 0.60 -4.13
CA THR A 75 -0.63 1.96 -3.69
C THR A 75 0.66 1.96 -2.84
N VAL A 76 0.81 0.99 -1.94
CA VAL A 76 2.02 0.84 -1.13
C VAL A 76 3.23 0.55 -2.02
N SER A 77 3.07 -0.32 -3.01
CA SER A 77 4.11 -0.65 -4.00
C SER A 77 4.53 0.60 -4.80
N ASP A 78 3.57 1.37 -5.30
CA ASP A 78 3.81 2.57 -6.11
C ASP A 78 4.53 3.66 -5.32
N LEU A 79 4.14 3.87 -4.05
CA LEU A 79 4.80 4.83 -3.16
C LEU A 79 6.26 4.44 -2.88
N ARG A 80 6.52 3.16 -2.61
CA ARG A 80 7.88 2.64 -2.40
C ARG A 80 8.72 2.77 -3.68
N THR A 81 8.14 2.44 -4.82
CA THR A 81 8.81 2.56 -6.13
C THR A 81 9.15 4.01 -6.44
N THR A 82 8.24 4.93 -6.13
CA THR A 82 8.44 6.37 -6.31
C THR A 82 9.57 6.86 -5.40
N ALA A 83 9.54 6.52 -4.11
CA ALA A 83 10.60 6.89 -3.17
C ALA A 83 11.99 6.40 -3.65
N ASN A 84 12.09 5.13 -4.03
CA ASN A 84 13.34 4.56 -4.55
C ASN A 84 13.82 5.25 -5.84
N SER A 85 12.90 5.67 -6.71
CA SER A 85 13.24 6.40 -7.93
C SER A 85 13.87 7.76 -7.62
N TYR A 86 13.36 8.48 -6.61
CA TYR A 86 13.97 9.72 -6.15
C TYR A 86 15.35 9.52 -5.54
N GLU A 87 15.51 8.53 -4.65
CA GLU A 87 16.80 8.22 -4.02
C GLU A 87 17.86 7.81 -5.06
N THR A 88 17.45 7.05 -6.08
CA THR A 88 18.31 6.66 -7.19
C THR A 88 18.74 7.86 -8.03
N ALA A 89 17.80 8.73 -8.40
CA ALA A 89 18.08 9.93 -9.19
C ALA A 89 19.01 10.92 -8.45
N ASP A 90 18.82 11.07 -7.13
CA ASP A 90 19.68 11.92 -6.30
C ASP A 90 21.10 11.33 -6.16
N SER A 91 21.19 10.01 -5.96
CA SER A 91 22.46 9.30 -5.90
C SER A 91 23.23 9.34 -7.22
N GLU A 92 22.54 9.25 -8.35
CA GLU A 92 23.12 9.42 -9.70
C GLU A 92 23.61 10.84 -9.93
N SER A 93 22.81 11.84 -9.55
CA SER A 93 23.18 13.26 -9.65
C SER A 93 24.42 13.56 -8.82
N THR A 94 24.46 13.11 -7.56
CA THR A 94 25.60 13.27 -6.66
C THR A 94 26.88 12.63 -7.21
N ARG A 95 26.77 11.41 -7.78
CA ARG A 95 27.90 10.75 -8.46
C ARG A 95 28.38 11.54 -9.67
N GLY A 96 27.46 12.06 -10.48
CA GLY A 96 27.76 12.91 -11.63
C GLY A 96 28.51 14.18 -11.23
N PHE A 97 28.02 14.90 -10.22
CA PHE A 97 28.67 16.11 -9.71
C PHE A 97 30.04 15.82 -9.12
N ARG A 98 30.21 14.73 -8.36
CA ARG A 98 31.53 14.33 -7.83
C ARG A 98 32.52 14.07 -8.95
N LYS A 99 32.11 13.32 -9.98
CA LYS A 99 32.94 13.03 -11.16
C LYS A 99 33.33 14.31 -11.92
N LEU A 100 32.39 15.25 -12.10
CA LEU A 100 32.67 16.55 -12.69
C LEU A 100 33.65 17.36 -11.83
N GLY A 101 33.48 17.34 -10.51
CA GLY A 101 34.40 17.97 -9.56
C GLY A 101 35.82 17.39 -9.62
N GLU A 102 35.96 16.08 -9.80
CA GLU A 102 37.25 15.42 -10.01
C GLU A 102 37.90 15.84 -11.35
N ILE A 103 37.11 15.90 -12.43
CA ILE A 103 37.60 16.32 -13.76
C ILE A 103 38.02 17.79 -13.76
N LEU A 104 37.23 18.67 -13.14
CA LEU A 104 37.48 20.11 -13.13
C LEU A 104 38.53 20.50 -12.09
N GLY A 105 38.49 19.88 -10.90
CA GLY A 105 39.43 20.09 -9.80
C GLY A 105 40.78 19.39 -9.97
N GLY A 106 40.87 18.40 -10.87
CA GLY A 106 42.13 17.76 -11.28
C GLY A 106 43.02 18.62 -12.19
N THR A 107 42.60 19.87 -12.49
CA THR A 107 43.35 20.83 -13.31
C THR A 107 44.06 21.91 -12.47
N ASN A 108 44.57 21.57 -11.28
CA ASN A 108 45.49 22.42 -10.54
C ASN A 108 46.91 21.85 -10.56
N VAL A 109 47.77 22.53 -11.32
CA VAL A 109 49.17 22.81 -10.97
C VAL A 109 49.21 23.62 -9.67
#